data_AF-A0AA43U2X7-F1
#
_entry.id   AF-A0AA43U2X7-F1
#
_cell.length_a   1.000
_cell.length_b   1.000
_cell.length_c   1.000
_cell.angle_alpha   90.00
_cell.angle_beta   90.00
_cell.angle_gamma   90.00
#
_symmetry.space_group_name_H-M   'P 1'
#
loop_
_entity.id
_entity.type
_entity.pdbx_description
1 polymer ?
#
loop_
_entity_poly.entity_id
_entity_poly.type
_entity_poly.pdbx_seq_one_letter_code
_entity_poly.pdbx_strand_id
1 'polypeptide(L)'
;MLENKIDNLKNMSLQKKRAFIIDFCLNQKLRKNTAKDKNIKNVNMLEFFLNSLSEEYRMIFIKDFINNDNDSSWYLENWSKNAYYKKLNYLVDLFIEYVYCS
;
A
#
# COMPACT_ATOMS: atom_id res chain seq x y z
N MET A 1 21.33 -5.51 -9.53
CA MET A 1 21.03 -4.06 -9.64
C MET A 1 19.61 -3.68 -9.21
N LEU A 2 18.64 -4.62 -9.18
CA LEU A 2 17.31 -4.42 -8.61
C LEU A 2 17.31 -4.53 -7.06
N GLU A 3 18.08 -5.47 -6.51
CA GLU A 3 18.26 -5.67 -5.06
C GLU A 3 18.71 -4.40 -4.33
N ASN A 4 19.69 -3.67 -4.89
CA ASN A 4 20.14 -2.38 -4.35
C ASN A 4 19.03 -1.32 -4.27
N LYS A 5 17.98 -1.39 -5.10
CA LYS A 5 16.83 -0.46 -5.01
C LYS A 5 15.87 -0.86 -3.89
N ILE A 6 15.70 -2.16 -3.66
CA ILE A 6 14.86 -2.70 -2.58
C ILE A 6 15.47 -2.38 -1.23
N ASP A 7 16.77 -2.61 -1.04
CA ASP A 7 17.46 -2.30 0.21
C ASP A 7 17.39 -0.81 0.52
N ASN A 8 17.55 0.04 -0.50
CA ASN A 8 17.40 1.48 -0.34
C ASN A 8 15.99 1.88 0.12
N LEU A 9 14.93 1.21 -0.36
CA LEU A 9 13.54 1.45 0.04
C LEU A 9 13.20 0.88 1.42
N LYS A 10 13.65 -0.33 1.73
CA LYS A 10 13.49 -0.97 3.05
C LYS A 10 14.19 -0.17 4.15
N ASN A 11 15.31 0.48 3.82
CA ASN A 11 16.04 1.34 4.75
C ASN A 11 15.49 2.78 4.84
N MET A 12 14.42 3.12 4.10
CA MET A 12 13.80 4.45 4.22
C MET A 12 12.96 4.59 5.49
N SER A 13 12.74 5.84 5.90
CA SER A 13 11.81 6.14 6.97
C SER A 13 10.38 5.75 6.59
N LEU A 14 9.56 5.42 7.60
CA LEU A 14 8.15 5.06 7.40
C LEU A 14 7.40 6.12 6.57
N GLN A 15 7.70 7.41 6.78
CA GLN A 15 7.05 8.50 6.02
C GLN A 15 7.33 8.39 4.52
N LYS A 16 8.58 8.12 4.13
CA LYS A 16 8.95 7.97 2.72
C LYS A 16 8.33 6.73 2.10
N LYS A 17 8.32 5.61 2.84
CA LYS A 17 7.67 4.39 2.39
C LYS A 17 6.16 4.61 2.17
N ARG A 18 5.49 5.30 3.11
CA ARG A 18 4.07 5.67 2.95
C ARG A 18 3.84 6.53 1.70
N ALA A 19 4.66 7.55 1.48
CA ALA A 19 4.56 8.41 0.29
C ALA A 19 4.68 7.59 -1.01
N PHE A 20 5.63 6.66 -1.08
CA PHE A 20 5.79 5.75 -2.21
C PHE A 20 4.50 4.93 -2.48
N ILE A 21 3.86 4.39 -1.44
CA ILE A 21 2.62 3.60 -1.61
C ILE A 21 1.48 4.49 -2.11
N ILE A 22 1.35 5.71 -1.59
CA ILE A 22 0.34 6.67 -2.04
C ILE A 22 0.53 6.97 -3.54
N ASP A 23 1.77 7.30 -3.94
CA ASP A 23 2.11 7.57 -5.34
C ASP A 23 1.82 6.35 -6.24
N PHE A 24 2.15 5.15 -5.76
CA PHE A 24 1.85 3.91 -6.48
C PHE A 24 0.33 3.75 -6.70
N CYS A 25 -0.47 3.91 -5.64
CA CYS A 25 -1.93 3.83 -5.70
C CYS A 25 -2.53 4.86 -6.66
N LEU A 26 -2.04 6.10 -6.63
CA LEU A 26 -2.46 7.16 -7.55
C LEU A 26 -2.14 6.82 -9.01
N ASN A 27 -0.92 6.35 -9.28
CA ASN A 27 -0.50 5.95 -10.62
C ASN A 27 -1.34 4.79 -11.17
N GLN A 28 -1.71 3.81 -10.34
CA GLN A 28 -2.60 2.73 -10.75
C GLN A 28 -4.01 3.24 -11.07
N LYS A 29 -4.56 4.17 -10.28
CA LYS A 29 -5.85 4.82 -10.57
C LYS A 29 -5.83 5.58 -11.90
N LEU A 30 -4.76 6.33 -12.19
CA LEU A 30 -4.59 7.06 -13.45
C LEU A 30 -4.49 6.13 -14.67
N ARG A 31 -3.76 5.01 -14.54
CA ARG A 31 -3.68 3.97 -15.58
C ARG A 31 -5.04 3.34 -15.87
N LYS A 32 -5.86 3.11 -14.84
CA LYS A 32 -7.22 2.58 -15.01
C LYS A 32 -8.14 3.56 -15.78
N ASN A 33 -7.98 4.86 -15.56
CA ASN A 33 -8.80 5.88 -16.25
C ASN A 33 -8.41 6.10 -17.72
N THR A 34 -7.15 5.82 -18.08
CA THR A 34 -6.63 5.96 -19.45
C THR A 34 -6.81 4.69 -20.29
N ALA A 35 -6.82 3.51 -19.67
CA ALA A 35 -7.12 2.23 -20.32
C ALA A 35 -8.64 2.01 -20.49
N LYS A 36 -9.27 2.78 -21.38
CA LYS A 36 -10.66 2.50 -21.84
C LYS A 36 -10.74 1.39 -22.90
N ASP A 37 -9.62 0.80 -23.33
CA ASP A 37 -9.59 -0.24 -24.35
C ASP A 37 -9.55 -1.67 -23.79
N LYS A 38 -10.73 -2.31 -23.92
CA LYS A 38 -11.03 -3.71 -24.26
C LYS A 38 -10.04 -4.83 -23.87
N ASN A 39 -10.58 -5.78 -23.10
CA ASN A 39 -10.32 -7.22 -23.17
C ASN A 39 -9.04 -7.84 -22.57
N ILE A 40 -8.22 -7.10 -21.83
CA ILE A 40 -7.19 -7.75 -20.99
C ILE A 40 -7.74 -7.84 -19.57
N LYS A 41 -8.02 -9.07 -19.10
CA LYS A 41 -8.19 -9.40 -17.69
C LYS A 41 -6.87 -9.12 -16.94
N ASN A 42 -6.47 -7.86 -16.85
CA ASN A 42 -5.41 -7.45 -15.96
C ASN A 42 -5.99 -7.59 -14.56
N VAL A 43 -5.70 -8.72 -13.91
CA VAL A 43 -5.84 -8.85 -12.47
C VAL A 43 -5.05 -7.69 -11.89
N ASN A 44 -5.75 -6.71 -11.34
CA ASN A 44 -5.16 -5.50 -10.83
C ASN A 44 -4.22 -5.92 -9.69
N MET A 45 -2.91 -5.73 -9.86
CA MET A 45 -1.88 -6.11 -8.88
C MET A 45 -2.26 -5.60 -7.47
N LEU A 46 -2.88 -4.42 -7.39
CA LEU A 46 -3.38 -3.84 -6.14
C LEU A 46 -4.55 -4.63 -5.55
N GLU A 47 -5.47 -5.11 -6.39
CA GLU A 47 -6.62 -5.91 -5.97
C GLU A 47 -6.19 -7.30 -5.51
N PHE A 48 -5.21 -7.91 -6.18
CA PHE A 48 -4.62 -9.16 -5.71
C PHE A 48 -3.93 -8.99 -4.35
N PHE A 49 -3.16 -7.90 -4.17
CA PHE A 49 -2.55 -7.58 -2.88
C PHE A 49 -3.60 -7.38 -1.79
N LEU A 50 -4.63 -6.56 -2.03
CA LEU A 50 -5.71 -6.37 -1.06
C LEU A 50 -6.38 -7.70 -0.70
N ASN A 51 -6.57 -8.57 -1.68
CA ASN A 51 -7.20 -9.87 -1.49
C ASN A 51 -6.35 -10.85 -0.69
N SER A 52 -5.01 -10.71 -0.67
CA SER A 52 -4.12 -11.53 0.14
C SER A 52 -3.94 -11.04 1.59
N LEU A 53 -4.32 -9.80 1.88
CA LEU A 53 -4.24 -9.25 3.24
C LEU A 53 -5.36 -9.78 4.15
N SER A 54 -5.04 -9.93 5.43
CA SER A 54 -6.06 -10.09 6.48
C SER A 54 -6.92 -8.83 6.58
N GLU A 55 -8.11 -8.96 7.19
CA GLU A 55 -9.09 -7.89 7.31
C GLU A 55 -8.51 -6.62 7.95
N GLU A 56 -7.76 -6.75 9.05
CA GLU A 56 -7.14 -5.61 9.73
C GLU A 56 -6.16 -4.84 8.82
N TYR A 57 -5.27 -5.56 8.13
CA TYR A 57 -4.28 -4.94 7.24
C TYR A 57 -4.93 -4.35 5.99
N ARG A 58 -5.97 -5.01 5.46
CA ARG A 58 -6.76 -4.49 4.36
C ARG A 58 -7.44 -3.19 4.76
N MET A 59 -8.01 -3.11 5.96
CA MET A 59 -8.65 -1.89 6.46
C MET A 59 -7.65 -0.74 6.56
N ILE A 60 -6.47 -0.99 7.17
CA ILE A 60 -5.39 0.01 7.25
C ILE A 60 -5.01 0.48 5.85
N PHE A 61 -4.79 -0.46 4.92
CA PHE A 61 -4.34 -0.11 3.58
C PHE A 61 -5.36 0.76 2.83
N ILE A 62 -6.65 0.40 2.92
CA ILE A 62 -7.72 1.15 2.26
C ILE A 62 -7.81 2.56 2.84
N LYS A 63 -7.89 2.70 4.16
CA LYS A 63 -8.05 4.02 4.79
C LYS A 63 -6.82 4.92 4.56
N ASP A 64 -5.62 4.40 4.78
CA ASP A 64 -4.41 5.21 4.76
C ASP A 64 -3.87 5.50 3.36
N PHE A 65 -4.06 4.60 2.39
CA PHE A 65 -3.41 4.71 1.07
C PHE A 65 -4.38 4.84 -0.10
N ILE A 66 -5.57 4.23 -0.03
CA ILE A 66 -6.54 4.28 -1.14
C ILE A 66 -7.48 5.47 -0.99
N ASN A 67 -8.06 5.62 0.21
CA ASN A 67 -8.96 6.72 0.53
C ASN A 67 -8.17 7.98 0.90
N ASN A 68 -6.95 7.79 1.45
CA ASN A 68 -6.14 8.86 2.01
C ASN A 68 -6.98 9.68 3.01
N ASP A 69 -7.57 8.97 3.97
CA ASP A 69 -8.49 9.55 4.93
C ASP A 69 -7.75 10.64 5.75
N ASN A 70 -8.36 11.82 5.85
CA ASN A 70 -7.70 12.96 6.52
C ASN A 70 -7.73 12.86 8.05
N ASP A 71 -8.52 11.93 8.59
CA ASP A 71 -8.55 11.67 10.03
C ASP A 71 -7.31 10.89 10.48
N SER A 72 -6.31 11.61 10.98
CA SER A 72 -5.08 11.01 11.52
C SER A 72 -5.27 10.13 12.76
N SER A 73 -6.49 10.03 13.32
CA SER A 73 -6.82 9.31 14.54
C SER A 73 -7.81 8.16 14.36
N TRP A 74 -8.27 7.87 13.13
CA TRP A 74 -9.27 6.84 12.86
C TRP A 74 -8.94 5.47 13.47
N TYR A 75 -7.64 5.16 13.58
CA TYR A 75 -7.17 3.87 14.11
C TYR A 75 -7.47 3.69 15.60
N LEU A 76 -7.70 4.77 16.36
CA LEU A 76 -7.94 4.73 17.81
C LEU A 76 -9.25 4.02 18.18
N GLU A 77 -10.18 3.91 17.24
CA GLU A 77 -11.43 3.13 17.41
C GLU A 77 -11.16 1.62 17.48
N ASN A 78 -10.03 1.16 16.95
CA ASN A 78 -9.72 -0.27 16.77
C ASN A 78 -8.48 -0.71 17.54
N TRP A 79 -7.47 0.16 17.63
CA TRP A 79 -6.17 -0.19 18.22
C TRP A 79 -5.54 0.98 18.97
N SER A 80 -4.69 0.65 19.94
CA SER A 80 -3.77 1.65 20.51
C SER A 80 -2.81 2.16 19.44
N LYS A 81 -2.32 3.40 19.63
CA LYS A 81 -1.31 4.01 18.76
C LYS A 81 -0.14 3.06 18.45
N ASN A 82 0.45 2.47 19.47
CA ASN A 82 1.60 1.57 19.29
C ASN A 82 1.24 0.31 18.48
N ALA A 83 0.07 -0.29 18.69
CA ALA A 83 -0.38 -1.44 17.95
C ALA A 83 -0.61 -1.10 16.46
N TYR A 84 -1.27 0.03 16.19
CA TYR A 84 -1.47 0.53 14.83
C TYR A 84 -0.14 0.78 14.11
N TYR A 85 0.80 1.52 14.72
CA TYR A 85 2.08 1.82 14.06
C TYR A 85 2.94 0.56 13.82
N LYS A 86 2.85 -0.47 14.67
CA LYS A 86 3.48 -1.77 14.41
C LYS A 86 2.86 -2.45 13.19
N LYS A 87 1.53 -2.48 13.10
CA LYS A 87 0.80 -3.05 11.95
C LYS A 87 1.11 -2.28 10.67
N LEU A 88 1.12 -0.94 10.74
CA LEU A 88 1.43 -0.08 9.62
C LEU A 88 2.85 -0.31 9.09
N ASN A 89 3.86 -0.37 9.97
CA ASN A 89 5.23 -0.68 9.57
C ASN A 89 5.31 -2.01 8.82
N TYR A 90 4.73 -3.07 9.40
CA TYR A 90 4.69 -4.39 8.77
C TYR A 90 4.01 -4.36 7.40
N LEU A 91 2.84 -3.73 7.31
CA LEU A 91 2.07 -3.61 6.07
C LEU A 91 2.84 -2.89 4.96
N VAL A 92 3.54 -1.81 5.33
CA VAL A 92 4.33 -1.01 4.39
C VAL A 92 5.50 -1.82 3.87
N ASP A 93 6.21 -2.54 4.73
CA ASP A 93 7.32 -3.41 4.33
C ASP A 93 6.83 -4.56 3.43
N LEU A 94 5.71 -5.18 3.80
CA LEU A 94 5.07 -6.24 3.03
C LEU A 94 4.67 -5.76 1.62
N PHE A 95 4.12 -4.55 1.51
CA PHE A 95 3.76 -3.99 0.21
C PHE A 95 4.98 -3.73 -0.67
N ILE A 96 6.06 -3.19 -0.10
CA ILE A 96 7.31 -2.97 -0.83
C ILE A 96 7.83 -4.31 -1.36
N GLU A 97 7.89 -5.35 -0.52
CA GLU A 97 8.31 -6.68 -0.98
C GLU A 97 7.40 -7.21 -2.10
N TYR A 98 6.09 -7.06 -1.94
CA TYR A 98 5.14 -7.50 -2.95
C TYR A 98 5.36 -6.82 -4.32
N VAL A 99 5.51 -5.49 -4.37
CA VAL A 99 5.71 -4.76 -5.63
C VAL A 99 7.01 -5.12 -6.34
N TYR A 100 8.04 -5.52 -5.59
CA TYR A 100 9.35 -5.86 -6.17
C TYR A 100 9.53 -7.35 -6.49
N CYS A 101 8.77 -8.24 -5.85
CA CYS A 101 8.76 -9.67 -6.16
C CYS A 101 7.76 -10.05 -7.28
N SER A 102 6.79 -9.17 -7.59
CA SER A 102 5.76 -9.37 -8.62
C SER A 102 6.19 -8.90 -10.01
#